data_AF-A0ABD2A4G9-F1
#
_entry.id   AF-A0ABD2A4G9-F1
#
_cell.length_a   1.000
_cell.length_b   1.000
_cell.length_c   1.000
_cell.angle_alpha   90.00
_cell.angle_beta   90.00
_cell.angle_gamma   90.00
#
_symmetry.space_group_name_H-M   'P 1'
#
loop_
_entity.id
_entity.type
_entity.pdbx_description
1 polymer ?
#
loop_
_entity_poly.entity_id
_entity_poly.type
_entity_poly.pdbx_seq_one_letter_code
_entity_poly.pdbx_strand_id
1 'polypeptide(L)'
;MMGVQELANFGESCDNFANCLDEYGPSNKDPRADDAKPFACALYSFCPDHCCPMKHIWHMRDCFQSKQNPCYAVNFPGHRECWLDREQNRDFFSLKTNQINVSCECPETGYEWSSRFGLCVDVNECTRGIHNCTYEDGESCINLPGHFDCICRYGYVYSLNKGHCVLSMTIKNALIVETIEPTVTKRSLLDRIVDVIGPPSFSNPTLDKRVRKSVTILASPPQSTNMHLREWYANREILLTGVTSELGQNLLEKILRTFPGVKVNLIVRTRNNLTKDDRIKKIFGSPGYERLREEDPDAISRVTVYEGNLIYDDLGITNEEKERMKKKVSIVFHATGPHDAIFQFSEELPKLETLAATSTIFRHRGQINECLQNERIPNIPLALIRVALLGPPLQEPIQGHVEELKGITALMIGAGYVLGDAQKSAELTPIDIATNTLIAAAWERAQRPKDVGAVVYNTATIGCTWGDLIEKGQRAAKKFPYPTFGIRGITTIAWLHWIVVLFLEWLPSILCDTIVGLCNGKQRIVKEHERVRKALKSVESIAWRSWSAERNRIYVLHQRLDSEDQQTFPLIVDTDIENYILSTAASTRKHCVDENTLSLVRNIRLFFIAFLTLFFFYIFIYVKFLLVN
;
A
#
# COMPACT_ATOMS: atom_id res chain seq x y z
N MET A 1 -52.13 -2.42 -11.54
CA MET A 1 -52.16 -3.59 -12.43
C MET A 1 -51.75 -3.15 -13.84
N MET A 2 -50.47 -3.31 -14.20
CA MET A 2 -50.00 -3.34 -15.60
C MET A 2 -49.22 -4.63 -15.77
N GLY A 3 -49.51 -5.39 -16.84
CA GLY A 3 -49.08 -6.77 -17.06
C GLY A 3 -47.62 -6.94 -17.44
N VAL A 4 -46.70 -6.65 -16.51
CA VAL A 4 -45.29 -7.07 -16.58
C VAL A 4 -45.05 -8.02 -15.41
N GLN A 5 -44.97 -9.31 -15.71
CA GLN A 5 -44.99 -10.39 -14.72
C GLN A 5 -43.73 -10.37 -13.84
N GLU A 6 -42.59 -9.85 -14.32
CA GLU A 6 -41.34 -9.81 -13.55
C GLU A 6 -41.35 -8.77 -12.41
N LEU A 7 -42.19 -7.74 -12.50
CA LEU A 7 -42.27 -6.70 -11.45
C LEU A 7 -42.99 -7.21 -10.19
N ALA A 8 -43.70 -8.33 -10.27
CA ALA A 8 -44.34 -8.98 -9.12
C ALA A 8 -43.32 -9.61 -8.14
N ASN A 9 -42.08 -9.84 -8.56
CA ASN A 9 -41.03 -10.44 -7.71
C ASN A 9 -40.47 -9.47 -6.66
N PHE A 10 -40.75 -8.17 -6.75
CA PHE A 10 -40.20 -7.17 -5.84
C PHE A 10 -40.96 -7.03 -4.51
N GLY A 11 -42.02 -7.81 -4.27
CA GLY A 11 -42.52 -8.13 -2.92
C GLY A 11 -43.02 -6.97 -2.03
N GLU A 12 -42.96 -5.72 -2.49
CA GLU A 12 -43.54 -4.57 -1.80
C GLU A 12 -44.89 -4.22 -2.42
N SER A 13 -45.90 -3.97 -1.58
CA SER A 13 -47.10 -3.26 -2.02
C SER A 13 -46.63 -1.95 -2.67
N CYS A 14 -47.13 -1.61 -3.86
CA CYS A 14 -46.92 -0.28 -4.44
C CYS A 14 -47.14 0.75 -3.33
N ASP A 15 -46.07 1.33 -2.81
CA ASP A 15 -46.18 2.35 -1.80
C ASP A 15 -46.96 3.48 -2.47
N ASN A 16 -48.02 3.96 -1.83
CA ASN A 16 -49.08 4.79 -2.42
C ASN A 16 -48.61 6.17 -2.92
N PHE A 17 -47.31 6.40 -3.06
CA PHE A 17 -46.74 7.62 -3.64
C PHE A 17 -47.18 7.91 -5.08
N ALA A 18 -47.72 6.93 -5.81
CA ALA A 18 -48.29 7.15 -7.15
C ALA A 18 -49.74 7.65 -7.12
N ASN A 19 -50.43 7.61 -5.98
CA ASN A 19 -51.70 8.31 -5.81
C ASN A 19 -51.37 9.73 -5.34
N CYS A 20 -51.45 10.70 -6.25
CA CYS A 20 -51.51 12.13 -5.93
C CYS A 20 -52.81 12.51 -5.18
N LEU A 21 -53.37 11.57 -4.42
CA LEU A 21 -54.64 11.61 -3.70
C LEU A 21 -54.35 11.35 -2.22
N ASP A 22 -53.43 12.13 -1.64
CA ASP A 22 -53.43 12.34 -0.19
C ASP A 22 -54.46 13.41 0.18
N GLU A 23 -54.59 13.73 1.47
CA GLU A 23 -55.53 14.69 2.10
C GLU A 23 -55.56 16.12 1.48
N TYR A 24 -54.77 16.39 0.44
CA TYR A 24 -54.49 17.70 -0.13
C TYR A 24 -55.17 17.98 -1.49
N GLY A 25 -55.94 17.02 -2.04
CA GLY A 25 -56.74 17.21 -3.25
C GLY A 25 -56.04 16.77 -4.55
N PRO A 26 -56.56 17.15 -5.74
CA PRO A 26 -56.13 16.62 -7.05
C PRO A 26 -54.77 17.14 -7.54
N SER A 27 -54.12 18.05 -6.81
CA SER A 27 -52.78 18.58 -7.09
C SER A 27 -52.02 18.63 -5.77
N ASN A 28 -50.80 18.09 -5.76
CA ASN A 28 -49.93 18.12 -4.58
C ASN A 28 -49.12 19.43 -4.48
N LYS A 29 -49.21 20.31 -5.50
CA LYS A 29 -48.48 21.59 -5.62
C LYS A 29 -46.97 21.49 -5.35
N ASP A 30 -46.39 20.32 -5.58
CA ASP A 30 -44.97 20.12 -5.34
C ASP A 30 -44.17 20.79 -6.46
N PRO A 31 -43.28 21.76 -6.16
CA PRO A 31 -42.54 22.51 -7.17
C PRO A 31 -41.56 21.65 -8.00
N ARG A 32 -41.32 20.39 -7.61
CA ARG A 32 -40.50 19.46 -8.38
C ARG A 32 -41.28 18.86 -9.54
N ALA A 33 -42.59 18.66 -9.42
CA ALA A 33 -43.40 18.02 -10.45
C ALA A 33 -44.23 19.05 -11.23
N ASP A 34 -44.26 18.89 -12.55
CA ASP A 34 -45.11 19.68 -13.43
C ASP A 34 -46.46 18.97 -13.60
N ASP A 35 -47.48 19.47 -12.90
CA ASP A 35 -48.84 18.93 -12.94
C ASP A 35 -49.46 18.93 -14.36
N ALA A 36 -48.92 19.70 -15.30
CA ALA A 36 -49.37 19.68 -16.71
C ALA A 36 -48.83 18.49 -17.51
N LYS A 37 -47.84 17.75 -16.99
CA LYS A 37 -47.21 16.61 -17.67
C LYS A 37 -47.74 15.27 -17.14
N PRO A 38 -48.28 14.39 -18.00
CA PRO A 38 -48.73 13.07 -17.60
C PRO A 38 -47.63 12.30 -16.86
N PHE A 39 -47.99 11.69 -15.73
CA PHE A 39 -47.11 10.85 -14.90
C PHE A 39 -45.89 11.56 -14.29
N ALA A 40 -45.77 12.88 -14.36
CA ALA A 40 -44.66 13.62 -13.75
C ALA A 40 -44.56 13.35 -12.25
N CYS A 41 -45.67 13.45 -11.52
CA CYS A 41 -45.71 13.15 -10.08
C CYS A 41 -45.36 11.69 -9.78
N ALA A 42 -45.86 10.73 -10.57
CA ALA A 42 -45.50 9.33 -10.43
C ALA A 42 -44.00 9.10 -10.66
N LEU A 43 -43.40 9.76 -11.66
CA LEU A 43 -41.97 9.65 -11.97
C LEU A 43 -41.09 10.17 -10.81
N TYR A 44 -41.47 11.28 -10.17
CA TYR A 44 -40.80 11.78 -8.96
C TYR A 44 -40.97 10.83 -7.77
N SER A 45 -42.17 10.27 -7.60
CA SER A 45 -42.50 9.30 -6.56
C SER A 45 -41.71 7.99 -6.65
N PHE A 46 -41.42 7.51 -7.86
CA PHE A 46 -40.63 6.29 -8.08
C PHE A 46 -39.12 6.52 -8.06
N CYS A 47 -38.66 7.78 -8.15
CA CYS A 47 -37.24 8.13 -8.19
C CYS A 47 -36.97 9.37 -7.31
N PRO A 48 -36.75 9.18 -6.00
CA PRO A 48 -36.57 10.30 -5.08
C PRO A 48 -35.34 11.12 -5.45
N ASP A 49 -35.52 12.43 -5.60
CA ASP A 49 -34.43 13.36 -5.85
C ASP A 49 -33.46 13.35 -4.65
N HIS A 50 -32.20 13.00 -4.91
CA HIS A 50 -31.17 12.91 -3.87
C HIS A 50 -30.80 14.28 -3.29
N CYS A 51 -31.08 15.35 -4.02
CA CYS A 51 -30.94 16.72 -3.52
C CYS A 51 -32.14 17.15 -2.65
N CYS A 52 -33.27 16.46 -2.75
CA CYS A 52 -34.47 16.72 -1.97
C CYS A 52 -35.18 15.43 -1.53
N PRO A 53 -34.69 14.77 -0.47
CA PRO A 53 -35.27 13.52 0.03
C PRO A 53 -36.61 13.71 0.76
N MET A 54 -37.13 14.94 0.84
CA MET A 54 -38.40 15.25 1.48
C MET A 54 -39.58 14.76 0.62
N LYS A 55 -40.57 14.15 1.28
CA LYS A 55 -41.78 13.62 0.63
C LYS A 55 -42.63 14.72 0.02
N HIS A 56 -42.85 15.80 0.76
CA HIS A 56 -43.60 16.99 0.31
C HIS A 56 -42.84 18.25 0.66
N ILE A 57 -42.86 19.22 -0.25
CA ILE A 57 -42.31 20.56 -0.06
C ILE A 57 -43.26 21.58 -0.68
N TRP A 58 -43.23 22.81 -0.16
CA TRP A 58 -43.96 23.93 -0.75
C TRP A 58 -43.01 24.81 -1.58
N HIS A 59 -41.74 24.88 -1.17
CA HIS A 59 -40.70 25.62 -1.85
C HIS A 59 -39.41 24.80 -1.93
N MET A 60 -38.61 24.96 -3.00
CA MET A 60 -37.30 24.30 -3.13
C MET A 60 -36.34 24.63 -1.97
N ARG A 61 -36.53 25.78 -1.32
CA ARG A 61 -35.75 26.16 -0.13
C ARG A 61 -35.95 25.18 1.04
N ASP A 62 -37.10 24.53 1.14
CA ASP A 62 -37.36 23.52 2.16
C ASP A 62 -36.39 22.35 2.01
N CYS A 63 -36.08 21.95 0.76
CA CYS A 63 -35.05 20.97 0.43
C CYS A 63 -33.65 21.45 0.81
N PHE A 64 -33.30 22.68 0.43
CA PHE A 64 -31.95 23.24 0.67
C PHE A 64 -31.65 23.43 2.17
N GLN A 65 -32.68 23.65 3.00
CA GLN A 65 -32.54 23.73 4.44
C GLN A 65 -32.75 22.41 5.16
N SER A 66 -33.10 21.33 4.45
CA SER A 66 -33.22 20.00 5.05
C SER A 66 -31.85 19.50 5.51
N LYS A 67 -31.77 18.97 6.73
CA LYS A 67 -30.56 18.28 7.24
C LYS A 67 -30.17 17.06 6.41
N GLN A 68 -31.10 16.54 5.61
CA GLN A 68 -30.89 15.38 4.73
C GLN A 68 -30.34 15.79 3.35
N ASN A 69 -30.24 17.09 3.05
CA ASN A 69 -29.61 17.55 1.82
C ASN A 69 -28.10 17.25 1.87
N PRO A 70 -27.52 16.65 0.81
CA PRO A 70 -26.09 16.35 0.73
C PRO A 70 -25.17 17.56 0.97
N CYS A 71 -25.59 18.76 0.55
CA CYS A 71 -24.86 20.01 0.70
C CYS A 71 -25.03 20.66 2.09
N TYR A 72 -25.82 20.08 3.01
CA TYR A 72 -26.21 20.75 4.26
C TYR A 72 -25.04 20.94 5.25
N ALA A 73 -24.19 19.93 5.41
CA ALA A 73 -23.20 19.86 6.48
C ALA A 73 -22.03 20.84 6.30
N VAL A 74 -21.66 21.14 5.05
CA VAL A 74 -20.45 21.91 4.71
C VAL A 74 -20.78 23.34 4.29
N ASN A 75 -22.01 23.60 3.82
CA ASN A 75 -22.39 24.92 3.31
C ASN A 75 -23.28 25.71 4.26
N PHE A 76 -23.09 27.03 4.25
CA PHE A 76 -23.99 27.98 4.90
C PHE A 76 -25.37 27.98 4.22
N PRO A 77 -26.45 28.40 4.90
CA PRO A 77 -27.81 28.35 4.36
C PRO A 77 -28.02 28.93 2.95
N GLY A 78 -27.18 29.85 2.48
CA GLY A 78 -27.24 30.44 1.14
C GLY A 78 -26.58 29.62 0.01
N HIS A 79 -25.73 28.63 0.33
CA HIS A 79 -24.95 27.84 -0.64
C HIS A 79 -25.30 26.35 -0.59
N ARG A 80 -26.50 26.01 -0.11
CA ARG A 80 -27.00 24.62 -0.01
C ARG A 80 -27.77 24.17 -1.25
N GLU A 81 -27.67 24.94 -2.32
CA GLU A 81 -28.24 24.55 -3.60
C GLU A 81 -27.54 23.28 -4.07
N CYS A 82 -28.36 22.24 -4.26
CA CYS A 82 -27.94 20.93 -4.72
C CYS A 82 -28.59 20.71 -6.07
N TRP A 83 -27.81 20.26 -7.05
CA TRP A 83 -28.34 19.82 -8.33
C TRP A 83 -27.84 18.43 -8.71
N LEU A 84 -28.73 17.67 -9.34
CA LEU A 84 -28.47 16.34 -9.84
C LEU A 84 -28.48 16.38 -11.37
N ASP A 85 -27.31 16.22 -11.99
CA ASP A 85 -27.23 16.03 -13.43
C ASP A 85 -27.51 14.56 -13.79
N ARG A 86 -28.66 14.31 -14.40
CA ARG A 86 -29.08 12.95 -14.79
C ARG A 86 -28.18 12.35 -15.87
N GLU A 87 -27.54 13.16 -16.71
CA GLU A 87 -26.64 12.67 -17.77
C GLU A 87 -25.34 12.09 -17.19
N GLN A 88 -24.89 12.62 -16.04
CA GLN A 88 -23.71 12.13 -15.32
C GLN A 88 -23.99 10.89 -14.46
N ASN A 89 -25.26 10.49 -14.32
CA ASN A 89 -25.71 9.42 -13.43
C ASN A 89 -26.39 8.26 -14.19
N ARG A 90 -25.78 7.82 -15.28
CA ARG A 90 -26.30 6.76 -16.15
C ARG A 90 -25.71 5.36 -15.89
N ASP A 91 -24.67 5.25 -15.06
CA ASP A 91 -24.05 3.96 -14.76
C ASP A 91 -24.93 3.10 -13.85
N PHE A 92 -25.39 1.96 -14.37
CA PHE A 92 -26.32 1.06 -13.68
C PHE A 92 -25.74 0.50 -12.38
N PHE A 93 -24.43 0.24 -12.31
CA PHE A 93 -23.82 -0.29 -11.09
C PHE A 93 -23.71 0.77 -9.99
N SER A 94 -23.34 2.01 -10.33
CA SER A 94 -23.37 3.17 -9.44
C SER A 94 -24.78 3.43 -8.91
N LEU A 95 -25.81 3.36 -9.77
CA LEU A 95 -27.20 3.51 -9.35
C LEU A 95 -27.63 2.39 -8.38
N LYS A 96 -27.30 1.13 -8.67
CA LYS A 96 -27.63 -0.01 -7.79
C LYS A 96 -26.95 0.07 -6.42
N THR A 97 -25.78 0.71 -6.35
CA THR A 97 -25.00 0.88 -5.11
C THR A 97 -25.23 2.22 -4.42
N ASN A 98 -26.23 3.00 -4.89
CA ASN A 98 -26.59 4.32 -4.38
C ASN A 98 -25.42 5.33 -4.42
N GLN A 99 -24.52 5.22 -5.40
CA GLN A 99 -23.38 6.10 -5.63
C GLN A 99 -23.75 7.19 -6.65
N ILE A 100 -24.70 8.05 -6.28
CA ILE A 100 -25.21 9.11 -7.17
C ILE A 100 -24.35 10.38 -7.04
N ASN A 101 -23.87 10.87 -8.17
CA ASN A 101 -23.11 12.11 -8.28
C ASN A 101 -24.05 13.31 -8.22
N VAL A 102 -24.06 14.00 -7.08
CA VAL A 102 -24.72 15.31 -6.89
C VAL A 102 -23.68 16.41 -6.86
N SER A 103 -24.05 17.60 -7.31
CA SER A 103 -23.18 18.77 -7.27
C SER A 103 -23.75 19.82 -6.32
N CYS A 104 -22.85 20.49 -5.60
CA CYS A 104 -23.16 21.57 -4.68
C CYS A 104 -22.30 22.79 -5.04
N GLU A 105 -22.77 23.98 -4.66
CA GLU A 105 -21.96 25.19 -4.73
C GLU A 105 -20.89 25.16 -3.63
N CYS A 106 -19.65 25.54 -3.97
CA CYS A 106 -18.58 25.70 -2.99
C CYS A 106 -18.39 27.19 -2.68
N PRO A 107 -18.42 27.58 -1.39
CA PRO A 107 -18.36 28.99 -0.99
C PRO A 107 -16.98 29.61 -1.20
N GLU A 108 -15.92 28.79 -1.13
CA GLU A 108 -14.54 29.23 -1.29
C GLU A 108 -14.08 29.05 -2.74
N THR A 109 -13.47 30.09 -3.30
CA THR A 109 -12.82 30.03 -4.61
C THR A 109 -11.64 29.08 -4.58
N GLY A 110 -11.42 28.32 -5.65
CA GLY A 110 -10.36 27.30 -5.71
C GLY A 110 -10.77 25.94 -5.12
N TYR A 111 -12.04 25.77 -4.74
CA TYR A 111 -12.59 24.50 -4.28
C TYR A 111 -13.67 23.99 -5.25
N GLU A 112 -13.76 22.67 -5.40
CA GLU A 112 -14.80 22.00 -6.18
C GLU A 112 -15.54 20.96 -5.33
N TRP A 113 -16.83 20.75 -5.62
CA TRP A 113 -17.61 19.78 -4.86
C TRP A 113 -17.25 18.35 -5.26
N SER A 114 -17.01 17.51 -4.26
CA SER A 114 -16.85 16.07 -4.46
C SER A 114 -18.04 15.31 -3.87
N SER A 115 -18.91 14.79 -4.75
CA SER A 115 -20.04 13.92 -4.36
C SER A 115 -19.60 12.68 -3.60
N ARG A 116 -18.40 12.16 -3.90
CA ARG A 116 -17.80 11.01 -3.23
C ARG A 116 -17.53 11.28 -1.75
N PHE A 117 -17.09 12.49 -1.41
CA PHE A 117 -16.72 12.87 -0.05
C PHE A 117 -17.80 13.67 0.66
N GLY A 118 -18.81 14.17 -0.07
CA GLY A 118 -19.85 15.03 0.47
C GLY A 118 -19.33 16.37 0.97
N LEU A 119 -18.25 16.88 0.37
CA LEU A 119 -17.60 18.13 0.76
C LEU A 119 -16.86 18.80 -0.40
N CYS A 120 -16.61 20.10 -0.24
CA CYS A 120 -15.77 20.89 -1.13
C CYS A 120 -14.29 20.53 -0.92
N VAL A 121 -13.64 20.06 -1.98
CA VAL A 121 -12.22 19.71 -1.98
C VAL A 121 -11.42 20.78 -2.72
N ASP A 122 -10.20 21.01 -2.24
CA ASP A 122 -9.25 21.91 -2.87
C ASP A 122 -8.94 21.47 -4.30
N VAL A 123 -9.00 22.39 -5.26
CA VAL A 123 -8.66 22.13 -6.65
C VAL A 123 -7.14 22.14 -6.75
N ASN A 124 -6.55 21.01 -7.13
CA ASN A 124 -5.09 20.98 -7.30
C ASN A 124 -4.67 21.50 -8.68
N GLU A 125 -4.41 22.80 -8.83
CA GLU A 125 -4.11 23.39 -10.14
C GLU A 125 -2.80 22.89 -10.73
N CYS A 126 -1.81 22.59 -9.88
CA CYS A 126 -0.52 22.04 -10.29
C CYS A 126 -0.66 20.67 -10.95
N THR A 127 -1.52 19.81 -10.40
CA THR A 127 -1.74 18.45 -10.93
C THR A 127 -2.64 18.48 -12.16
N ARG A 128 -3.62 19.40 -12.18
CA ARG A 128 -4.55 19.56 -13.31
C ARG A 128 -3.93 20.31 -14.50
N GLY A 129 -2.76 20.93 -14.33
CA GLY A 129 -2.08 21.70 -15.38
C GLY A 129 -2.82 22.99 -15.75
N ILE A 130 -3.61 23.54 -14.83
CA ILE A 130 -4.40 24.78 -15.02
C ILE A 130 -3.75 26.00 -14.38
N HIS A 131 -2.50 25.87 -13.91
CA HIS A 131 -1.68 26.96 -13.39
C HIS A 131 -0.99 27.76 -14.51
N ASN A 132 -0.54 28.98 -14.20
CA ASN A 132 0.16 29.85 -15.15
C ASN A 132 1.69 29.96 -14.91
N CYS A 133 2.26 29.11 -14.05
CA CYS A 133 3.72 29.10 -13.79
C CYS A 133 4.57 28.82 -15.04
N THR A 134 5.65 29.60 -15.23
CA THR A 134 6.53 29.47 -16.39
C THR A 134 7.73 28.56 -16.10
N TYR A 135 7.62 27.29 -16.52
CA TYR A 135 8.69 26.32 -16.32
C TYR A 135 10.01 26.66 -17.03
N GLU A 136 9.94 27.38 -18.16
CA GLU A 136 11.11 27.82 -18.94
C GLU A 136 11.91 28.90 -18.20
N ASP A 137 11.24 29.73 -17.40
CA ASP A 137 11.86 30.76 -16.57
C ASP A 137 12.32 30.23 -15.21
N GLY A 138 12.31 28.90 -15.03
CA GLY A 138 12.76 28.26 -13.80
C GLY A 138 11.76 28.31 -12.66
N GLU A 139 10.45 28.43 -12.94
CA GLU A 139 9.40 28.34 -11.92
C GLU A 139 8.91 26.89 -11.72
N SER A 140 8.29 26.63 -10.58
CA SER A 140 7.65 25.38 -10.19
C SER A 140 6.34 25.68 -9.49
N CYS A 141 5.27 24.99 -9.88
CA CYS A 141 3.97 25.11 -9.23
C CYS A 141 3.97 24.38 -7.89
N ILE A 142 3.45 25.03 -6.85
CA ILE A 142 3.07 24.42 -5.58
C ILE A 142 1.59 24.64 -5.33
N ASN A 143 0.89 23.57 -4.95
CA ASN A 143 -0.53 23.65 -4.66
C ASN A 143 -0.73 24.08 -3.20
N LEU A 144 -1.58 25.07 -2.98
CA LEU A 144 -1.94 25.57 -1.66
C LEU A 144 -3.47 25.48 -1.48
N PRO A 145 -3.99 25.54 -0.24
CA PRO A 145 -5.43 25.56 -0.04
C PRO A 145 -6.08 26.78 -0.74
N GLY A 146 -6.98 26.52 -1.68
CA GLY A 146 -7.78 27.48 -2.45
C GLY A 146 -7.05 28.16 -3.61
N HIS A 147 -5.78 27.86 -3.86
CA HIS A 147 -4.98 28.47 -4.93
C HIS A 147 -3.65 27.74 -5.15
N PHE A 148 -2.90 28.15 -6.16
CA PHE A 148 -1.53 27.71 -6.37
C PHE A 148 -0.56 28.89 -6.31
N ASP A 149 0.70 28.60 -6.03
CA ASP A 149 1.81 29.55 -6.11
C ASP A 149 2.89 29.03 -7.07
N CYS A 150 3.54 29.96 -7.76
CA CYS A 150 4.69 29.68 -8.61
C CYS A 150 5.97 30.07 -7.87
N ILE A 151 6.77 29.08 -7.47
CA ILE A 151 8.02 29.29 -6.75
C ILE A 151 9.23 29.00 -7.64
N CYS A 152 10.37 29.61 -7.35
CA CYS A 152 11.59 29.30 -8.09
C CYS A 152 12.04 27.85 -7.85
N ARG A 153 12.38 27.17 -8.94
CA ARG A 153 13.02 25.85 -8.91
C ARG A 153 14.33 25.92 -8.15
N TYR A 154 14.73 24.79 -7.57
CA TYR A 154 15.99 24.66 -6.87
C TYR A 154 17.17 25.13 -7.75
N GLY A 155 18.00 26.03 -7.21
CA GLY A 155 19.08 26.70 -7.95
C GLY A 155 18.70 28.04 -8.60
N TYR A 156 17.43 28.43 -8.58
CA TYR A 156 16.94 29.73 -9.04
C TYR A 156 16.49 30.60 -7.86
N VAL A 157 16.64 31.91 -7.97
CA VAL A 157 16.20 32.91 -6.98
C VAL A 157 15.33 33.93 -7.67
N TYR A 158 14.24 34.35 -7.03
CA TYR A 158 13.32 35.33 -7.61
C TYR A 158 13.99 36.70 -7.70
N SER A 159 14.04 37.29 -8.90
CA SER A 159 14.62 38.61 -9.10
C SER A 159 13.54 39.68 -9.23
N LEU A 160 13.40 40.53 -8.21
CA LEU A 160 12.45 41.66 -8.21
C LEU A 160 12.62 42.60 -9.41
N ASN A 161 13.83 42.74 -9.95
CA ASN A 161 14.11 43.61 -11.10
C ASN A 161 13.67 42.99 -12.44
N LYS A 162 13.62 41.67 -12.54
CA LYS A 162 13.28 40.96 -13.78
C LYS A 162 11.89 40.33 -13.76
N GLY A 163 11.27 40.24 -12.59
CA GLY A 163 9.92 39.69 -12.41
C GLY A 163 9.80 38.18 -12.58
N HIS A 164 10.93 37.45 -12.71
CA HIS A 164 10.98 36.00 -12.87
C HIS A 164 12.19 35.41 -12.12
N CYS A 165 12.20 34.08 -12.02
CA CYS A 165 13.26 33.32 -11.38
C CYS A 165 14.55 33.32 -12.22
N VAL A 166 15.69 33.63 -11.58
CA VAL A 166 16.99 33.64 -12.26
C VAL A 166 17.94 32.64 -11.60
N LEU A 167 18.75 31.97 -12.41
CA LEU A 167 19.72 31.00 -11.93
C LEU A 167 20.74 31.68 -10.98
N SER A 168 20.85 31.16 -9.76
CA SER A 168 21.83 31.61 -8.78
C SER A 168 23.13 30.83 -8.91
N MET A 169 24.14 31.47 -9.49
CA MET A 169 25.48 30.89 -9.59
C MET A 169 26.10 30.61 -8.21
N THR A 170 25.68 31.33 -7.17
CA THR A 170 26.11 31.11 -5.78
C THR A 170 25.64 29.75 -5.24
N ILE A 171 24.38 29.38 -5.50
CA ILE A 171 23.83 28.07 -5.11
C ILE A 171 24.47 26.96 -5.95
N LYS A 172 24.65 27.20 -7.25
CA LYS A 172 25.33 26.26 -8.15
C LYS A 172 26.78 25.99 -7.71
N ASN A 173 27.52 27.01 -7.29
CA ASN A 173 28.89 26.88 -6.82
C ASN A 173 28.98 26.21 -5.45
N ALA A 174 28.03 26.48 -4.53
CA ALA A 174 27.97 25.80 -3.24
C ALA A 174 27.76 24.28 -3.37
N LEU A 175 27.02 23.83 -4.39
CA LEU A 175 26.80 22.42 -4.70
C LEU A 175 28.04 21.73 -5.32
N ILE A 176 28.98 22.49 -5.91
CA ILE A 176 30.19 21.93 -6.52
C ILE A 176 31.30 21.69 -5.47
N VAL A 177 31.32 22.47 -4.39
CA VAL A 177 32.40 22.48 -3.39
C VAL A 177 32.45 21.23 -2.49
N GLU A 178 31.42 20.37 -2.46
CA GLU A 178 31.50 19.09 -1.72
C GLU A 178 32.45 18.05 -2.36
N THR A 179 33.00 18.31 -3.55
CA THR A 179 33.90 17.36 -4.22
C THR A 179 35.38 17.50 -3.85
N ILE A 180 35.79 18.52 -3.08
CA ILE A 180 37.21 18.70 -2.71
C ILE A 180 37.36 19.16 -1.24
N GLU A 181 37.76 18.19 -0.40
CA GLU A 181 38.30 18.25 0.97
C GLU A 181 37.37 18.46 2.20
N PRO A 182 37.46 17.59 3.22
CA PRO A 182 36.72 17.71 4.47
C PRO A 182 37.59 18.34 5.56
N THR A 183 37.45 19.64 5.86
CA THR A 183 37.89 20.17 7.16
C THR A 183 36.98 21.27 7.71
N VAL A 184 36.35 20.92 8.84
CA VAL A 184 36.00 21.76 10.01
C VAL A 184 35.41 23.15 9.72
N THR A 185 34.08 23.25 9.72
CA THR A 185 33.31 24.23 10.53
C THR A 185 31.86 23.77 10.66
N LYS A 186 31.37 23.66 11.91
CA LYS A 186 29.98 23.32 12.26
C LYS A 186 29.01 24.48 11.92
N ARG A 187 28.62 24.60 10.66
CA ARG A 187 27.35 25.25 10.26
C ARG A 187 26.74 24.42 9.15
N SER A 188 25.46 24.08 9.27
CA SER A 188 24.80 23.24 8.28
C SER A 188 24.68 24.00 6.95
N LEU A 189 24.71 23.26 5.84
CA LEU A 189 24.47 23.81 4.49
C LEU A 189 23.17 24.64 4.45
N LEU A 190 22.16 24.22 5.23
CA LEU A 190 20.89 24.90 5.42
C LEU A 190 21.03 26.32 5.99
N ASP A 191 21.88 26.52 7.00
CA ASP A 191 22.08 27.83 7.62
C ASP A 191 22.66 28.85 6.62
N ARG A 192 23.57 28.39 5.75
CA ARG A 192 24.15 29.22 4.68
C ARG A 192 23.16 29.52 3.56
N ILE A 193 22.24 28.60 3.27
CA ILE A 193 21.21 28.78 2.26
C ILE A 193 20.13 29.77 2.76
N VAL A 194 19.75 29.70 4.03
CA VAL A 194 18.78 30.62 4.65
C VAL A 194 19.28 32.07 4.65
N ASP A 195 20.57 32.29 4.94
CA ASP A 195 21.18 33.64 4.91
C ASP A 195 21.20 34.28 3.50
N VAL A 196 21.23 33.45 2.45
CA VAL A 196 21.28 33.91 1.05
C VAL A 196 19.88 34.16 0.47
N ILE A 197 18.87 33.44 0.97
CA ILE A 197 17.47 33.55 0.51
C ILE A 197 16.69 34.63 1.28
N GLY A 198 17.14 35.00 2.49
CA GLY A 198 16.51 36.07 3.28
C GLY A 198 16.65 37.47 2.64
N PRO A 199 15.57 38.25 2.47
CA PRO A 199 15.67 39.59 1.90
C PRO A 199 16.42 40.57 2.83
N PRO A 200 17.17 41.55 2.28
CA PRO A 200 17.95 42.51 3.05
C PRO A 200 17.06 43.64 3.57
N SER A 201 16.16 43.34 4.50
CA SER A 201 15.40 44.35 5.25
C SER A 201 14.72 43.73 6.49
N PHE A 202 15.51 43.24 7.43
CA PHE A 202 15.05 42.89 8.78
C PHE A 202 15.92 43.56 9.83
N SER A 203 15.94 44.90 9.80
CA SER A 203 16.43 45.73 10.89
C SER A 203 15.30 46.65 11.36
N ASN A 204 14.31 46.09 12.10
CA ASN A 204 13.46 46.88 12.98
C ASN A 204 12.85 45.99 14.10
N PRO A 205 13.07 46.27 15.41
CA PRO A 205 12.79 45.32 16.49
C PRO A 205 11.36 45.37 17.06
N THR A 206 10.37 45.89 16.34
CA THR A 206 9.05 46.22 16.94
C THR A 206 7.82 45.62 16.26
N LEU A 207 7.98 44.69 15.33
CA LEU A 207 6.86 43.95 14.71
C LEU A 207 6.86 42.45 15.06
N ASP A 208 7.25 42.12 16.29
CA ASP A 208 7.56 40.75 16.77
C ASP A 208 6.46 40.08 17.61
N LYS A 209 5.16 40.34 17.37
CA LYS A 209 4.09 39.65 18.14
C LYS A 209 2.88 39.13 17.36
N ARG A 210 2.66 39.52 16.10
CA ARG A 210 1.53 39.01 15.29
C ARG A 210 1.92 37.94 14.27
N VAL A 211 3.09 38.05 13.64
CA VAL A 211 3.55 37.07 12.64
C VAL A 211 3.96 35.74 13.30
N ARG A 212 4.52 35.79 14.52
CA ARG A 212 4.72 34.58 15.35
C ARG A 212 3.40 33.90 15.74
N LYS A 213 2.28 34.62 15.80
CA LYS A 213 0.97 34.02 16.12
C LYS A 213 0.33 33.36 14.89
N SER A 214 0.49 33.90 13.70
CA SER A 214 -0.10 33.32 12.48
C SER A 214 0.64 32.08 11.96
N VAL A 215 1.94 31.95 12.24
CA VAL A 215 2.73 30.73 11.94
C VAL A 215 2.62 29.66 13.04
N THR A 216 2.07 30.01 14.22
CA THR A 216 1.82 29.05 15.31
C THR A 216 0.39 28.47 15.31
N ILE A 217 -0.51 28.90 14.42
CA ILE A 217 -1.92 28.43 14.42
C ILE A 217 -2.16 27.18 13.51
N LEU A 218 -1.15 26.67 12.79
CA LEU A 218 -1.23 25.37 12.10
C LEU A 218 -0.31 24.28 12.69
N ALA A 219 0.30 24.53 13.85
CA ALA A 219 1.14 23.55 14.53
C ALA A 219 0.88 23.54 16.04
N SER A 220 -0.29 23.06 16.44
CA SER A 220 -0.48 22.40 17.74
C SER A 220 -1.86 21.71 17.83
N PRO A 221 -1.93 20.37 17.80
CA PRO A 221 -2.92 19.63 18.59
C PRO A 221 -2.58 19.76 20.08
N PRO A 222 -3.53 19.51 20.99
CA PRO A 222 -3.36 19.77 22.42
C PRO A 222 -2.19 18.94 22.98
N GLN A 223 -1.50 19.52 23.96
CA GLN A 223 -0.38 18.94 24.69
C GLN A 223 -0.62 17.45 25.05
N SER A 224 -0.07 16.53 24.25
CA SER A 224 0.41 15.25 24.76
C SER A 224 1.93 15.30 24.67
N THR A 225 2.58 14.89 25.75
CA THR A 225 4.04 14.80 25.88
C THR A 225 4.68 14.26 24.60
N ASN A 226 5.55 15.05 23.95
CA ASN A 226 6.35 14.63 22.78
C ASN A 226 7.33 13.54 23.26
N MET A 227 6.84 12.30 23.35
CA MET A 227 7.58 11.15 23.81
C MET A 227 8.27 10.50 22.60
N HIS A 228 9.57 10.24 22.72
CA HIS A 228 10.35 9.59 21.66
C HIS A 228 9.85 8.16 21.40
N LEU A 229 10.10 7.59 20.23
CA LEU A 229 9.47 6.32 19.81
C LEU A 229 9.85 5.18 20.76
N ARG A 230 11.13 5.01 21.08
CA ARG A 230 11.59 3.93 21.98
C ARG A 230 11.06 4.08 23.39
N GLU A 231 11.01 5.31 23.90
CA GLU A 231 10.44 5.61 25.20
C GLU A 231 8.95 5.24 25.22
N TRP A 232 8.22 5.61 24.15
CA TRP A 232 6.80 5.30 24.05
C TRP A 232 6.54 3.80 24.11
N TYR A 233 7.35 2.97 23.46
CA TYR A 233 7.21 1.51 23.54
C TYR A 233 7.60 0.90 24.90
N ALA A 234 8.37 1.61 25.74
CA ALA A 234 8.95 1.04 26.95
C ALA A 234 7.88 0.48 27.92
N ASN A 235 8.11 -0.74 28.42
CA ASN A 235 7.26 -1.43 29.41
C ASN A 235 5.79 -1.61 29.00
N ARG A 236 5.48 -1.59 27.70
CA ARG A 236 4.13 -1.81 27.19
C ARG A 236 3.83 -3.28 26.90
N GLU A 237 2.54 -3.58 26.83
CA GLU A 237 2.06 -4.91 26.47
C GLU A 237 1.33 -4.87 25.13
N ILE A 238 1.83 -5.69 24.21
CA ILE A 238 1.45 -5.71 22.80
C ILE A 238 0.62 -6.95 22.52
N LEU A 239 -0.42 -6.83 21.69
CA LEU A 239 -1.05 -7.97 21.04
C LEU A 239 -0.61 -8.03 19.58
N LEU A 240 0.02 -9.13 19.16
CA LEU A 240 0.44 -9.36 17.78
C LEU A 240 -0.33 -10.53 17.18
N THR A 241 -1.03 -10.23 16.08
CA THR A 241 -1.72 -11.23 15.25
C THR A 241 -1.02 -11.36 13.90
N GLY A 242 -1.16 -12.53 13.26
CA GLY A 242 -0.47 -12.82 12.00
C GLY A 242 1.01 -13.17 12.17
N VAL A 243 1.46 -13.50 13.39
CA VAL A 243 2.87 -13.81 13.72
C VAL A 243 3.48 -14.93 12.89
N THR A 244 2.68 -15.84 12.33
CA THR A 244 3.20 -16.95 11.52
C THR A 244 3.54 -16.56 10.09
N SER A 245 3.20 -15.35 9.67
CA SER A 245 3.67 -14.76 8.41
C SER A 245 5.10 -14.26 8.56
N GLU A 246 5.86 -14.16 7.47
CA GLU A 246 7.22 -13.61 7.53
C GLU A 246 7.23 -12.19 8.11
N LEU A 247 6.24 -11.35 7.77
CA LEU A 247 6.16 -9.99 8.29
C LEU A 247 5.90 -10.00 9.79
N GLY A 248 5.02 -10.88 10.26
CA GLY A 248 4.76 -11.07 11.68
C GLY A 248 5.96 -11.65 12.44
N GLN A 249 6.71 -12.56 11.84
CA GLN A 249 7.94 -13.10 12.42
C GLN A 249 9.04 -12.04 12.51
N ASN A 250 9.22 -11.24 11.45
CA ASN A 250 10.19 -10.14 11.41
C ASN A 250 9.82 -9.04 12.42
N LEU A 251 8.53 -8.69 12.50
CA LEU A 251 8.01 -7.74 13.48
C LEU A 251 8.21 -8.21 14.93
N LEU A 252 7.93 -9.49 15.22
CA LEU A 252 8.16 -10.03 16.56
C LEU A 252 9.64 -10.01 16.94
N GLU A 253 10.53 -10.43 16.04
CA GLU A 253 11.98 -10.37 16.27
C GLU A 253 12.43 -8.93 16.55
N LYS A 254 12.03 -7.98 15.70
CA LYS A 254 12.39 -6.57 15.83
C LYS A 254 11.89 -5.96 17.13
N ILE A 255 10.65 -6.24 17.53
CA ILE A 255 10.06 -5.76 18.79
C ILE A 255 10.85 -6.30 19.98
N LEU A 256 11.09 -7.62 20.02
CA LEU A 256 11.79 -8.24 21.14
C LEU A 256 13.23 -7.73 21.26
N ARG A 257 13.94 -7.61 20.13
CA ARG A 257 15.33 -7.12 20.11
C ARG A 257 15.44 -5.65 20.50
N THR A 258 14.53 -4.80 20.02
CA THR A 258 14.70 -3.34 20.12
C THR A 258 14.11 -2.73 21.39
N PHE A 259 13.06 -3.35 21.95
CA PHE A 259 12.33 -2.84 23.10
C PHE A 259 12.44 -3.81 24.31
N PRO A 260 13.48 -3.66 25.14
CA PRO A 260 13.62 -4.45 26.36
C PRO A 260 12.45 -4.15 27.31
N GLY A 261 11.91 -5.20 27.96
CA GLY A 261 10.79 -5.06 28.90
C GLY A 261 9.39 -5.06 28.28
N VAL A 262 9.28 -4.97 26.94
CA VAL A 262 7.98 -5.15 26.25
C VAL A 262 7.52 -6.60 26.35
N LYS A 263 6.24 -6.79 26.70
CA LYS A 263 5.57 -8.09 26.71
C LYS A 263 4.71 -8.24 25.47
N VAL A 264 4.73 -9.43 24.86
CA VAL A 264 4.01 -9.68 23.60
C VAL A 264 3.05 -10.85 23.77
N ASN A 265 1.78 -10.60 23.50
CA ASN A 265 0.71 -11.59 23.42
C ASN A 265 0.54 -12.01 21.97
N LEU A 266 0.61 -13.31 21.68
CA LEU A 266 0.48 -13.86 20.34
C LEU A 266 -0.79 -14.70 20.22
N ILE A 267 -1.55 -14.49 19.14
CA ILE A 267 -2.65 -15.39 18.78
C ILE A 267 -2.17 -16.31 17.65
N VAL A 268 -2.18 -17.61 17.93
CA VAL A 268 -1.69 -18.64 17.02
C VAL A 268 -2.75 -19.73 16.90
N ARG A 269 -3.18 -19.99 15.66
CA ARG A 269 -4.07 -21.11 15.36
C ARG A 269 -3.31 -22.43 15.26
N THR A 270 -3.94 -23.52 15.65
CA THR A 270 -3.53 -24.87 15.27
C THR A 270 -3.70 -25.04 13.76
N ARG A 271 -2.70 -25.62 13.10
CA ARG A 271 -2.74 -25.89 11.64
C ARG A 271 -1.84 -27.06 11.31
N ASN A 272 -2.29 -27.93 10.39
CA ASN A 272 -1.54 -29.11 9.94
C ASN A 272 -1.11 -30.01 11.10
N ASN A 273 -1.99 -30.22 12.09
CA ASN A 273 -1.74 -30.99 13.31
C ASN A 273 -0.60 -30.46 14.20
N LEU A 274 -0.16 -29.21 14.00
CA LEU A 274 0.80 -28.53 14.87
C LEU A 274 0.06 -27.60 15.82
N THR A 275 0.26 -27.79 17.12
CA THR A 275 -0.30 -26.96 18.20
C THR A 275 0.32 -25.56 18.19
N LYS A 276 -0.27 -24.59 18.90
CA LYS A 276 0.35 -23.26 19.08
C LYS A 276 1.80 -23.34 19.57
N ASP A 277 2.09 -24.26 20.48
CA ASP A 277 3.40 -24.37 21.13
C ASP A 277 4.43 -24.95 20.15
N ASP A 278 4.05 -25.95 19.34
CA ASP A 278 4.92 -26.50 18.29
C ASP A 278 5.25 -25.46 17.22
N ARG A 279 4.24 -24.69 16.81
CA ARG A 279 4.40 -23.64 15.80
C ARG A 279 5.31 -22.52 16.29
N ILE A 280 5.16 -22.11 17.54
CA ILE A 280 6.00 -21.07 18.14
C ILE A 280 7.42 -21.56 18.39
N LYS A 281 7.62 -22.79 18.88
CA LYS A 281 8.95 -23.40 18.99
C LYS A 281 9.67 -23.43 17.65
N LYS A 282 8.95 -23.74 16.55
CA LYS A 282 9.52 -23.70 15.20
C LYS A 282 9.95 -22.28 14.78
N ILE A 283 9.15 -21.26 15.09
CA ILE A 283 9.48 -19.86 14.78
C ILE A 283 10.73 -19.42 15.55
N PHE A 284 10.74 -19.62 16.88
CA PHE A 284 11.89 -19.23 17.70
C PHE A 284 13.14 -20.05 17.44
N GLY A 285 13.01 -21.26 16.88
CA GLY A 285 14.13 -22.09 16.45
C GLY A 285 14.65 -21.77 15.04
N SER A 286 14.03 -20.84 14.31
CA SER A 286 14.46 -20.50 12.95
C SER A 286 15.78 -19.70 12.96
N PRO A 287 16.53 -19.68 11.84
CA PRO A 287 17.74 -18.88 11.72
C PRO A 287 17.49 -17.38 11.92
N GLY A 288 16.32 -16.88 11.53
CA GLY A 288 15.96 -15.45 11.70
C GLY A 288 15.94 -14.98 13.15
N TYR A 289 15.84 -15.89 14.12
CA TYR A 289 15.86 -15.60 15.56
C TYR A 289 17.21 -15.90 16.23
N GLU A 290 18.22 -16.34 15.46
CA GLU A 290 19.54 -16.69 16.01
C GLU A 290 20.19 -15.53 16.74
N ARG A 291 20.26 -14.37 16.08
CA ARG A 291 20.76 -13.13 16.70
C ARG A 291 20.03 -12.77 18.00
N LEU A 292 18.70 -12.86 18.02
CA LEU A 292 17.91 -12.56 19.23
C LEU A 292 18.25 -13.50 20.38
N ARG A 293 18.40 -14.81 20.10
CA ARG A 293 18.76 -15.80 21.13
C ARG A 293 20.17 -15.60 21.68
N GLU A 294 21.08 -15.04 20.89
CA GLU A 294 22.45 -14.72 21.30
C GLU A 294 22.52 -13.41 22.09
N GLU A 295 21.82 -12.36 21.65
CA GLU A 295 21.85 -11.04 22.28
C GLU A 295 20.96 -10.93 23.54
N ASP A 296 19.79 -11.56 23.56
CA ASP A 296 18.84 -11.58 24.68
C ASP A 296 18.20 -12.98 24.83
N PRO A 297 18.85 -13.92 25.53
CA PRO A 297 18.34 -15.29 25.72
C PRO A 297 16.97 -15.34 26.40
N ASP A 298 16.66 -14.35 27.24
CA ASP A 298 15.42 -14.25 27.99
C ASP A 298 14.28 -13.59 27.20
N ALA A 299 14.54 -13.09 25.98
CA ALA A 299 13.55 -12.43 25.13
C ALA A 299 12.26 -13.25 24.96
N ILE A 300 12.40 -14.57 24.80
CA ILE A 300 11.28 -15.49 24.56
C ILE A 300 10.35 -15.56 25.78
N SER A 301 10.88 -15.39 27.00
CA SER A 301 10.07 -15.41 28.23
C SER A 301 9.06 -14.25 28.31
N ARG A 302 9.27 -13.19 27.51
CA ARG A 302 8.38 -12.04 27.40
C ARG A 302 7.17 -12.28 26.49
N VAL A 303 7.08 -13.48 25.89
CA VAL A 303 6.03 -13.84 24.94
C VAL A 303 5.01 -14.78 25.57
N THR A 304 3.74 -14.40 25.52
CA THR A 304 2.60 -15.25 25.93
C THR A 304 1.81 -15.68 24.70
N VAL A 305 1.59 -16.98 24.54
CA VAL A 305 0.95 -17.55 23.33
C VAL A 305 -0.42 -18.12 23.64
N TYR A 306 -1.42 -17.64 22.92
CA TYR A 306 -2.83 -18.03 23.01
C TYR A 306 -3.22 -18.84 21.79
N GLU A 307 -4.04 -19.87 22.00
CA GLU A 307 -4.71 -20.56 20.91
C GLU A 307 -5.82 -19.66 20.40
N GLY A 308 -5.87 -19.40 19.10
CA GLY A 308 -6.96 -18.61 18.53
C GLY A 308 -6.93 -18.47 17.02
N ASN A 309 -8.06 -18.10 16.44
CA ASN A 309 -8.28 -17.97 15.01
C ASN A 309 -9.12 -16.73 14.72
N LEU A 310 -8.66 -15.90 13.77
CA LEU A 310 -9.33 -14.67 13.35
C LEU A 310 -10.73 -14.89 12.74
N ILE A 311 -11.09 -16.14 12.43
CA ILE A 311 -12.41 -16.50 11.86
C ILE A 311 -13.43 -16.78 12.97
N TYR A 312 -12.98 -17.10 14.17
CA TYR A 312 -13.88 -17.45 15.27
C TYR A 312 -14.32 -16.20 16.03
N ASP A 313 -15.51 -16.28 16.62
CA ASP A 313 -15.99 -15.27 17.55
C ASP A 313 -14.97 -15.06 18.67
N ASP A 314 -14.75 -13.79 19.02
CA ASP A 314 -13.76 -13.39 20.01
C ASP A 314 -12.36 -13.98 19.76
N LEU A 315 -11.99 -14.22 18.50
CA LEU A 315 -10.71 -14.82 18.11
C LEU A 315 -10.50 -16.26 18.64
N GLY A 316 -11.53 -16.88 19.23
CA GLY A 316 -11.45 -18.20 19.85
C GLY A 316 -10.65 -18.27 21.17
N ILE A 317 -10.39 -17.13 21.83
CA ILE A 317 -9.74 -17.10 23.14
C ILE A 317 -10.76 -17.23 24.28
N THR A 318 -10.30 -17.69 25.45
CA THR A 318 -11.18 -17.81 26.63
C THR A 318 -11.51 -16.45 27.24
N ASN A 319 -12.62 -16.36 27.98
CA ASN A 319 -13.01 -15.13 28.68
C ASN A 319 -11.94 -14.66 29.68
N GLU A 320 -11.26 -15.57 30.37
CA GLU A 320 -10.18 -15.22 31.30
C GLU A 320 -8.99 -14.57 30.59
N GLU A 321 -8.61 -15.10 29.43
CA GLU A 321 -7.55 -14.55 28.58
C GLU A 321 -7.95 -13.19 28.00
N LYS A 322 -9.20 -13.05 27.56
CA LYS A 322 -9.77 -11.78 27.08
C LYS A 322 -9.72 -10.70 28.16
N GLU A 323 -10.13 -11.01 29.38
CA GLU A 323 -10.07 -10.09 30.52
C GLU A 323 -8.64 -9.71 30.90
N ARG A 324 -7.68 -10.64 30.77
CA ARG A 324 -6.25 -10.33 30.95
C ARG A 324 -5.77 -9.32 29.91
N MET A 325 -6.12 -9.52 28.64
CA MET A 325 -5.74 -8.60 27.56
C MET A 325 -6.35 -7.22 27.75
N LYS A 326 -7.65 -7.13 28.07
CA LYS A 326 -8.36 -5.86 28.34
C LYS A 326 -7.67 -5.00 29.40
N LYS A 327 -7.04 -5.63 30.41
CA LYS A 327 -6.38 -4.93 31.52
C LYS A 327 -4.99 -4.37 31.17
N LYS A 328 -4.29 -4.91 30.16
CA LYS A 328 -2.87 -4.63 29.96
C LYS A 328 -2.48 -4.22 28.55
N VAL A 329 -3.13 -4.78 27.52
CA VAL A 329 -2.78 -4.50 26.12
C VAL A 329 -3.08 -3.05 25.78
N SER A 330 -2.06 -2.33 25.32
CA SER A 330 -2.19 -0.93 24.87
C SER A 330 -1.90 -0.74 23.39
N ILE A 331 -1.23 -1.70 22.75
CA ILE A 331 -0.88 -1.64 21.32
C ILE A 331 -1.28 -2.96 20.67
N VAL A 332 -1.92 -2.88 19.51
CA VAL A 332 -2.26 -4.06 18.71
C VAL A 332 -1.57 -3.95 17.35
N PHE A 333 -0.89 -5.03 16.95
CA PHE A 333 -0.34 -5.20 15.62
C PHE A 333 -1.07 -6.32 14.87
N HIS A 334 -1.48 -6.02 13.64
CA HIS A 334 -2.04 -6.99 12.70
C HIS A 334 -1.18 -7.10 11.45
N ALA A 335 -0.26 -8.06 11.46
CA ALA A 335 0.76 -8.20 10.43
C ALA A 335 0.23 -8.81 9.11
N THR A 336 -0.83 -9.63 9.15
CA THR A 336 -1.49 -10.14 7.95
C THR A 336 -2.82 -10.82 8.28
N GLY A 337 -3.71 -10.89 7.28
CA GLY A 337 -4.96 -11.65 7.33
C GLY A 337 -6.19 -10.76 7.13
N PRO A 338 -7.40 -11.34 7.31
CA PRO A 338 -8.62 -10.58 7.48
C PRO A 338 -8.55 -9.75 8.75
N HIS A 339 -8.99 -8.49 8.68
CA HIS A 339 -8.89 -7.55 9.79
C HIS A 339 -10.19 -7.34 10.58
N ASP A 340 -11.35 -7.79 10.08
CA ASP A 340 -12.65 -7.49 10.70
C ASP A 340 -12.72 -7.93 12.17
N ALA A 341 -12.34 -9.18 12.45
CA ALA A 341 -12.41 -9.71 13.81
C ALA A 341 -11.42 -9.02 14.77
N ILE A 342 -10.22 -8.67 14.30
CA ILE A 342 -9.24 -7.97 15.16
C ILE A 342 -9.63 -6.51 15.38
N PHE A 343 -10.28 -5.87 14.41
CA PHE A 343 -10.82 -4.53 14.54
C PHE A 343 -11.91 -4.49 15.61
N GLN A 344 -12.88 -5.41 15.53
CA GLN A 344 -13.94 -5.57 16.53
C GLN A 344 -13.37 -5.90 17.92
N PHE A 345 -12.44 -6.85 18.00
CA PHE A 345 -11.80 -7.18 19.28
C PHE A 345 -11.05 -5.98 19.89
N SER A 346 -10.42 -5.16 19.05
CA SER A 346 -9.65 -3.99 19.49
C SER A 346 -10.55 -2.87 20.03
N GLU A 347 -11.80 -2.74 19.55
CA GLU A 347 -12.79 -1.81 20.10
C GLU A 347 -13.12 -2.12 21.57
N GLU A 348 -12.99 -3.38 22.00
CA GLU A 348 -13.23 -3.79 23.38
C GLU A 348 -12.06 -3.56 24.34
N LEU A 349 -10.90 -3.10 23.85
CA LEU A 349 -9.70 -2.91 24.66
C LEU A 349 -9.66 -1.48 25.25
N PRO A 350 -9.94 -1.29 26.55
CA PRO A 350 -10.10 0.05 27.13
C PRO A 350 -8.77 0.84 27.19
N LYS A 351 -7.63 0.14 27.24
CA LYS A 351 -6.29 0.75 27.26
C LYS A 351 -5.66 0.92 25.87
N LEU A 352 -6.39 0.61 24.81
CA LEU A 352 -5.86 0.74 23.45
C LEU A 352 -5.48 2.20 23.17
N GLU A 353 -4.20 2.39 22.83
CA GLU A 353 -3.67 3.65 22.34
C GLU A 353 -3.58 3.66 20.82
N THR A 354 -3.20 2.54 20.19
CA THR A 354 -3.16 2.41 18.73
C THR A 354 -3.26 0.95 18.29
N LEU A 355 -3.97 0.75 17.18
CA LEU A 355 -3.94 -0.45 16.37
C LEU A 355 -3.16 -0.15 15.08
N ALA A 356 -2.13 -0.91 14.76
CA ALA A 356 -1.45 -0.86 13.47
C ALA A 356 -1.71 -2.13 12.67
N ALA A 357 -2.30 -1.97 11.49
CA ALA A 357 -2.72 -3.09 10.66
C ALA A 357 -2.20 -2.95 9.24
N THR A 358 -1.86 -4.08 8.62
CA THR A 358 -1.41 -4.11 7.24
C THR A 358 -2.57 -4.33 6.27
N SER A 359 -2.47 -3.72 5.10
CA SER A 359 -3.28 -4.03 3.91
C SER A 359 -2.36 -4.06 2.70
N THR A 360 -2.86 -4.49 1.54
CA THR A 360 -2.09 -4.50 0.30
C THR A 360 -2.58 -3.44 -0.66
N ILE A 361 -1.65 -2.72 -1.30
CA ILE A 361 -1.97 -1.79 -2.40
C ILE A 361 -2.66 -2.53 -3.57
N PHE A 362 -2.48 -3.85 -3.66
CA PHE A 362 -2.95 -4.63 -4.81
C PHE A 362 -4.47 -4.80 -4.92
N ARG A 363 -5.21 -4.43 -3.87
CA ARG A 363 -6.69 -4.42 -3.86
C ARG A 363 -7.28 -3.19 -4.52
N HIS A 364 -6.49 -2.14 -4.72
CA HIS A 364 -6.97 -0.86 -5.22
C HIS A 364 -7.03 -0.83 -6.76
N ARG A 365 -7.95 -0.03 -7.30
CA ARG A 365 -8.06 0.28 -8.73
C ARG A 365 -7.86 1.79 -8.90
N GLY A 366 -7.01 2.19 -9.86
CA GLY A 366 -6.68 3.59 -10.08
C GLY A 366 -5.57 4.11 -9.17
N GLN A 367 -5.62 5.41 -8.88
CA GLN A 367 -4.61 6.13 -8.09
C GLN A 367 -4.69 5.75 -6.60
N ILE A 368 -3.54 5.47 -5.99
CA ILE A 368 -3.43 5.00 -4.61
C ILE A 368 -2.92 6.15 -3.75
N ASN A 369 -3.83 6.84 -3.07
CA ASN A 369 -3.49 8.00 -2.25
C ASN A 369 -3.40 7.59 -0.77
N GLU A 370 -2.88 8.46 0.08
CA GLU A 370 -2.82 8.24 1.53
C GLU A 370 -4.15 8.58 2.25
N CYS A 371 -5.25 8.33 1.54
CA CYS A 371 -6.61 8.41 2.03
C CYS A 371 -7.22 7.01 2.14
N LEU A 372 -8.25 6.90 2.96
CA LEU A 372 -9.02 5.66 3.13
C LEU A 372 -9.82 5.39 1.85
N GLN A 373 -9.72 4.18 1.31
CA GLN A 373 -10.31 3.83 0.02
C GLN A 373 -11.02 2.48 0.12
N ASN A 374 -12.35 2.51 0.28
CA ASN A 374 -13.19 1.32 0.35
C ASN A 374 -12.79 0.34 1.47
N GLU A 375 -12.23 0.88 2.56
CA GLU A 375 -11.83 0.12 3.74
C GLU A 375 -12.87 0.32 4.85
N ARG A 376 -13.24 -0.76 5.53
CA ARG A 376 -14.10 -0.68 6.70
C ARG A 376 -13.25 -0.18 7.87
N ILE A 377 -13.66 0.94 8.47
CA ILE A 377 -12.88 1.59 9.52
C ILE A 377 -13.58 1.39 10.86
N PRO A 378 -12.89 0.80 11.84
CA PRO A 378 -13.36 0.73 13.21
C PRO A 378 -13.20 2.07 13.92
N ASN A 379 -13.98 2.31 14.97
CA ASN A 379 -13.90 3.54 15.75
C ASN A 379 -12.75 3.49 16.78
N ILE A 380 -11.53 3.27 16.29
CA ILE A 380 -10.31 3.14 17.10
C ILE A 380 -9.15 3.90 16.44
N PRO A 381 -8.11 4.25 17.21
CA PRO A 381 -6.90 4.85 16.68
C PRO A 381 -6.12 3.87 15.79
N LEU A 382 -6.49 3.84 14.50
CA LEU A 382 -5.94 2.93 13.50
C LEU A 382 -4.82 3.60 12.68
N ALA A 383 -3.66 2.96 12.62
CA ALA A 383 -2.65 3.15 11.59
C ALA A 383 -2.78 2.03 10.56
N LEU A 384 -3.20 2.36 9.34
CA LEU A 384 -3.32 1.41 8.24
C LEU A 384 -2.10 1.50 7.32
N ILE A 385 -1.27 0.46 7.33
CA ILE A 385 -0.04 0.39 6.54
C ILE A 385 -0.33 -0.42 5.27
N ARG A 386 -0.34 0.23 4.11
CA ARG A 386 -0.48 -0.45 2.83
C ARG A 386 0.89 -0.86 2.29
N VAL A 387 1.10 -2.16 2.20
CA VAL A 387 2.32 -2.76 1.67
C VAL A 387 2.18 -3.14 0.20
N ALA A 388 3.29 -3.04 -0.52
CA ALA A 388 3.42 -3.59 -1.87
C ALA A 388 3.79 -5.09 -1.82
N LEU A 389 4.48 -5.63 -2.83
CA LEU A 389 5.00 -6.99 -2.74
C LEU A 389 6.07 -7.04 -1.66
N LEU A 390 5.93 -7.95 -0.70
CA LEU A 390 6.94 -8.15 0.33
C LEU A 390 8.09 -8.98 -0.23
N GLY A 391 9.28 -8.37 -0.27
CA GLY A 391 10.54 -9.02 -0.60
C GLY A 391 11.29 -9.48 0.65
N PRO A 392 12.39 -10.25 0.48
CA PRO A 392 13.29 -10.60 1.57
C PRO A 392 13.80 -9.38 2.34
N PRO A 393 14.28 -9.53 3.57
CA PRO A 393 14.82 -8.41 4.33
C PRO A 393 16.01 -7.77 3.63
N LEU A 394 16.06 -6.44 3.63
CA LEU A 394 17.19 -5.69 3.09
C LEU A 394 18.42 -5.81 3.99
N GLN A 395 18.21 -5.78 5.31
CA GLN A 395 19.26 -5.79 6.32
C GLN A 395 18.91 -6.70 7.52
N GLU A 396 17.72 -6.59 8.11
CA GLU A 396 17.42 -7.21 9.41
C GLU A 396 16.23 -8.21 9.38
N PRO A 397 16.26 -9.32 10.14
CA PRO A 397 17.33 -9.76 11.04
C PRO A 397 18.54 -10.33 10.31
N ILE A 398 18.34 -10.82 9.09
CA ILE A 398 19.38 -11.38 8.23
C ILE A 398 19.14 -10.89 6.81
N GLN A 399 20.13 -10.21 6.24
CA GLN A 399 20.08 -9.69 4.89
C GLN A 399 19.78 -10.78 3.86
N GLY A 400 18.79 -10.52 2.99
CA GLY A 400 18.41 -11.41 1.90
C GLY A 400 17.87 -12.77 2.35
N HIS A 401 17.50 -12.93 3.62
CA HIS A 401 17.07 -14.21 4.16
C HIS A 401 15.80 -14.74 3.50
N VAL A 402 15.86 -15.98 3.02
CA VAL A 402 14.74 -16.68 2.36
C VAL A 402 14.62 -18.07 2.95
N GLU A 403 13.47 -18.36 3.57
CA GLU A 403 13.13 -19.70 4.05
C GLU A 403 12.23 -20.45 3.06
N GLU A 404 11.32 -19.72 2.41
CA GLU A 404 10.37 -20.27 1.45
C GLU A 404 10.41 -19.51 0.12
N LEU A 405 10.37 -20.26 -0.98
CA LEU A 405 10.31 -19.69 -2.31
C LEU A 405 8.92 -19.08 -2.58
N LYS A 406 8.86 -17.76 -2.66
CA LYS A 406 7.65 -16.99 -2.99
C LYS A 406 7.78 -16.31 -4.35
N GLY A 407 6.67 -15.79 -4.88
CA GLY A 407 6.61 -15.28 -6.25
C GLY A 407 7.68 -14.26 -6.59
N ILE A 408 7.84 -13.21 -5.78
CA ILE A 408 8.85 -12.19 -6.06
C ILE A 408 10.28 -12.72 -5.92
N THR A 409 10.54 -13.55 -4.92
CA THR A 409 11.85 -14.21 -4.74
C THR A 409 12.18 -15.13 -5.91
N ALA A 410 11.21 -15.91 -6.39
CA ALA A 410 11.35 -16.77 -7.55
C ALA A 410 11.69 -15.98 -8.82
N LEU A 411 11.11 -14.79 -8.98
CA LEU A 411 11.46 -13.91 -10.09
C LEU A 411 12.86 -13.31 -9.92
N MET A 412 13.20 -12.80 -8.73
CA MET A 412 14.50 -12.20 -8.42
C MET A 412 15.67 -13.16 -8.65
N ILE A 413 15.51 -14.45 -8.34
CA ILE A 413 16.57 -15.46 -8.57
C ILE A 413 16.54 -16.06 -9.98
N GLY A 414 15.63 -15.59 -10.85
CA GLY A 414 15.48 -16.10 -12.20
C GLY A 414 15.05 -17.58 -12.26
N ALA A 415 14.09 -17.98 -11.43
CA ALA A 415 13.60 -19.36 -11.40
C ALA A 415 12.65 -19.71 -12.55
N GLY A 416 11.99 -18.75 -13.22
CA GLY A 416 11.05 -19.08 -14.30
C GLY A 416 10.65 -17.90 -15.20
N TYR A 417 9.69 -18.20 -16.08
CA TYR A 417 9.12 -17.28 -17.05
C TYR A 417 7.72 -16.80 -16.67
N VAL A 418 7.47 -15.48 -16.65
CA VAL A 418 6.17 -14.92 -16.23
C VAL A 418 5.48 -14.13 -17.33
N LEU A 419 4.16 -14.03 -17.18
CA LEU A 419 3.33 -13.17 -18.01
C LEU A 419 3.18 -11.78 -17.35
N GLY A 420 3.50 -10.71 -18.09
CA GLY A 420 3.43 -9.34 -17.59
C GLY A 420 4.19 -8.36 -18.47
N ASP A 421 4.25 -7.10 -18.04
CA ASP A 421 4.93 -6.03 -18.78
C ASP A 421 6.23 -5.62 -18.06
N ALA A 422 7.35 -5.86 -18.74
CA ALA A 422 8.70 -5.57 -18.24
C ALA A 422 8.90 -4.09 -17.86
N GLN A 423 8.18 -3.17 -18.51
CA GLN A 423 8.34 -1.73 -18.32
C GLN A 423 7.57 -1.19 -17.11
N LYS A 424 6.71 -2.00 -16.49
CA LYS A 424 5.93 -1.57 -15.32
C LYS A 424 6.78 -1.64 -14.05
N SER A 425 6.45 -0.77 -13.09
CA SER A 425 7.05 -0.78 -11.75
C SER A 425 6.73 -2.10 -11.04
N ALA A 426 7.75 -2.69 -10.41
CA ALA A 426 7.61 -3.97 -9.70
C ALA A 426 7.05 -3.82 -8.28
N GLU A 427 7.03 -2.59 -7.73
CA GLU A 427 6.46 -2.23 -6.43
C GLU A 427 6.80 -3.26 -5.34
N LEU A 428 8.07 -3.23 -4.94
CA LEU A 428 8.68 -4.19 -4.02
C LEU A 428 9.08 -3.50 -2.71
N THR A 429 8.53 -3.93 -1.59
CA THR A 429 8.89 -3.44 -0.25
C THR A 429 9.69 -4.53 0.49
N PRO A 430 10.94 -4.28 0.90
CA PRO A 430 11.67 -5.17 1.80
C PRO A 430 10.92 -5.33 3.12
N ILE A 431 10.90 -6.55 3.65
CA ILE A 431 10.05 -6.87 4.79
C ILE A 431 10.43 -6.14 6.09
N ASP A 432 11.71 -5.82 6.26
CA ASP A 432 12.22 -5.02 7.38
C ASP A 432 11.79 -3.56 7.29
N ILE A 433 11.68 -3.00 6.09
CA ILE A 433 11.14 -1.66 5.87
C ILE A 433 9.63 -1.63 6.20
N ALA A 434 8.89 -2.67 5.82
CA ALA A 434 7.48 -2.81 6.21
C ALA A 434 7.32 -2.94 7.73
N THR A 435 8.18 -3.72 8.39
CA THR A 435 8.24 -3.85 9.85
C THR A 435 8.52 -2.53 10.54
N ASN A 436 9.54 -1.80 10.10
CA ASN A 436 9.90 -0.50 10.68
C ASN A 436 8.77 0.51 10.48
N THR A 437 8.11 0.49 9.31
CA THR A 437 6.95 1.33 9.04
C THR A 437 5.78 1.02 9.97
N LEU A 438 5.50 -0.26 10.26
CA LEU A 438 4.47 -0.63 11.23
C LEU A 438 4.75 -0.04 12.61
N ILE A 439 5.98 -0.18 13.09
CA ILE A 439 6.41 0.32 14.40
C ILE A 439 6.31 1.86 14.45
N ALA A 440 6.91 2.56 13.48
CA ALA A 440 6.90 4.02 13.45
C ALA A 440 5.49 4.60 13.26
N ALA A 441 4.67 4.00 12.39
CA ALA A 441 3.31 4.46 12.15
C ALA A 441 2.39 4.25 13.35
N ALA A 442 2.60 3.18 14.13
CA ALA A 442 1.85 2.95 15.37
C ALA A 442 2.16 4.03 16.41
N TRP A 443 3.43 4.37 16.60
CA TRP A 443 3.84 5.48 17.47
C TRP A 443 3.24 6.81 16.99
N GLU A 444 3.41 7.15 15.71
CA GLU A 444 2.90 8.41 15.14
C GLU A 444 1.39 8.54 15.27
N ARG A 445 0.64 7.43 15.09
CA ARG A 445 -0.80 7.45 15.31
C ARG A 445 -1.13 7.67 16.77
N ALA A 446 -0.41 7.08 17.72
CA ALA A 446 -0.68 7.26 19.14
C ALA A 446 -0.49 8.70 19.62
N GLN A 447 0.41 9.45 18.98
CA GLN A 447 0.63 10.88 19.28
C GLN A 447 -0.51 11.79 18.80
N ARG A 448 -1.48 11.28 18.05
CA ARG A 448 -2.64 12.04 17.56
C ARG A 448 -3.85 11.78 18.44
N PRO A 449 -4.69 12.81 18.68
CA PRO A 449 -5.87 12.62 19.51
C PRO A 449 -6.83 11.60 18.88
N LYS A 450 -7.64 10.95 19.73
CA LYS A 450 -8.45 9.77 19.36
C LYS A 450 -9.57 10.08 18.36
N ASP A 451 -9.99 11.33 18.27
CA ASP A 451 -10.97 11.89 17.34
C ASP A 451 -10.46 11.94 15.90
N VAL A 452 -9.15 12.05 15.69
CA VAL A 452 -8.52 11.87 14.38
C VAL A 452 -8.72 10.41 13.99
N GLY A 453 -9.46 10.11 12.92
CA GLY A 453 -9.79 8.73 12.55
C GLY A 453 -8.59 7.85 12.15
N ALA A 454 -8.83 6.87 11.28
CA ALA A 454 -7.76 6.03 10.75
C ALA A 454 -6.78 6.84 9.88
N VAL A 455 -5.49 6.53 9.99
CA VAL A 455 -4.42 7.16 9.23
C VAL A 455 -3.75 6.13 8.33
N VAL A 456 -3.65 6.44 7.03
CA VAL A 456 -3.09 5.53 6.02
C VAL A 456 -1.64 5.89 5.73
N TYR A 457 -0.79 4.87 5.62
CA TYR A 457 0.62 4.99 5.21
C TYR A 457 0.89 4.01 4.09
N ASN A 458 1.37 4.48 2.94
CA ASN A 458 1.82 3.61 1.85
C ASN A 458 3.32 3.36 2.00
N THR A 459 3.76 2.11 2.15
CA THR A 459 5.17 1.81 2.42
C THR A 459 6.10 2.21 1.27
N ALA A 460 7.34 2.59 1.61
CA ALA A 460 8.40 2.78 0.62
C ALA A 460 8.67 1.48 -0.16
N THR A 461 9.12 1.62 -1.40
CA THR A 461 9.46 0.52 -2.31
C THR A 461 10.84 0.72 -2.90
N ILE A 462 11.48 -0.39 -3.28
CA ILE A 462 12.66 -0.38 -4.14
C ILE A 462 12.18 0.09 -5.52
N GLY A 463 12.63 1.28 -5.93
CA GLY A 463 12.32 1.85 -7.24
C GLY A 463 12.95 1.02 -8.37
N CYS A 464 12.19 0.08 -8.93
CA CYS A 464 12.64 -0.78 -10.02
C CYS A 464 11.48 -1.25 -10.92
N THR A 465 11.82 -1.59 -12.17
CA THR A 465 10.89 -2.23 -13.11
C THR A 465 10.95 -3.75 -13.01
N TRP A 466 9.94 -4.44 -13.56
CA TRP A 466 10.01 -5.90 -13.72
C TRP A 466 11.19 -6.33 -14.60
N GLY A 467 11.52 -5.54 -15.62
CA GLY A 467 12.69 -5.74 -16.48
C GLY A 467 14.00 -5.68 -15.69
N ASP A 468 14.15 -4.68 -14.82
CA ASP A 468 15.33 -4.55 -13.94
C ASP A 468 15.54 -5.78 -13.07
N LEU A 469 14.48 -6.27 -12.43
CA LEU A 469 14.55 -7.45 -11.56
C LEU A 469 14.97 -8.69 -12.34
N ILE A 470 14.46 -8.85 -13.56
CA ILE A 470 14.75 -10.01 -14.41
C ILE A 470 16.18 -9.96 -14.92
N GLU A 471 16.64 -8.81 -15.43
CA GLU A 471 17.99 -8.66 -15.96
C GLU A 471 19.04 -8.91 -14.86
N LYS A 472 18.89 -8.25 -13.72
CA LYS A 472 19.79 -8.42 -12.57
C LYS A 472 19.68 -9.83 -11.98
N GLY A 473 18.47 -10.39 -11.93
CA GLY A 473 18.23 -11.77 -11.52
C GLY A 473 18.89 -12.80 -12.42
N GLN A 474 18.91 -12.58 -13.74
CA GLN A 474 19.62 -13.44 -14.68
C GLN A 474 21.14 -13.46 -14.41
N ARG A 475 21.73 -12.32 -14.05
CA ARG A 475 23.15 -12.24 -13.66
C ARG A 475 23.41 -12.97 -12.35
N ALA A 476 22.59 -12.73 -11.33
CA ALA A 476 22.69 -13.43 -10.05
C ALA A 476 22.58 -14.95 -10.21
N ALA A 477 21.68 -15.41 -11.08
CA ALA A 477 21.45 -16.82 -11.36
C ALA A 477 22.56 -17.51 -12.18
N LYS A 478 23.57 -16.76 -12.66
CA LYS A 478 24.85 -17.33 -13.15
C LYS A 478 25.78 -17.68 -11.99
N LYS A 479 25.77 -16.88 -10.92
CA LYS A 479 26.59 -17.07 -9.71
C LYS A 479 25.94 -18.07 -8.75
N PHE A 480 24.62 -17.98 -8.58
CA PHE A 480 23.81 -18.81 -7.70
C PHE A 480 22.70 -19.50 -8.49
N PRO A 481 22.98 -20.63 -9.16
CA PRO A 481 22.02 -21.29 -10.04
C PRO A 481 20.86 -21.94 -9.27
N TYR A 482 19.65 -21.89 -9.85
CA TYR A 482 18.44 -22.53 -9.35
C TYR A 482 18.05 -23.74 -10.24
N PRO A 483 17.50 -24.83 -9.69
CA PRO A 483 17.24 -26.09 -10.41
C PRO A 483 16.02 -26.03 -11.34
N THR A 484 16.04 -25.16 -12.35
CA THR A 484 14.97 -25.05 -13.35
C THR A 484 15.50 -25.16 -14.79
N PHE A 485 14.69 -25.78 -15.66
CA PHE A 485 14.97 -25.88 -17.10
C PHE A 485 14.58 -24.60 -17.88
N GLY A 486 13.73 -23.77 -17.29
CA GLY A 486 13.07 -22.65 -17.94
C GLY A 486 13.96 -21.52 -18.42
N ILE A 487 13.42 -20.78 -19.39
CA ILE A 487 13.95 -19.48 -19.78
C ILE A 487 13.54 -18.46 -18.70
N ARG A 488 14.49 -17.64 -18.28
CA ARG A 488 14.28 -16.59 -17.28
C ARG A 488 13.74 -15.36 -17.99
N GLY A 489 12.55 -14.87 -17.64
CA GLY A 489 12.03 -13.71 -18.33
C GLY A 489 10.58 -13.37 -18.08
N ILE A 490 10.12 -12.38 -18.82
CA ILE A 490 8.75 -11.87 -18.81
C ILE A 490 8.30 -11.64 -20.25
N THR A 491 7.01 -11.82 -20.52
CA THR A 491 6.41 -11.47 -21.81
C THR A 491 5.00 -10.97 -21.64
N THR A 492 4.60 -10.09 -22.55
CA THR A 492 3.21 -9.65 -22.70
C THR A 492 2.41 -10.60 -23.62
N ILE A 493 3.08 -11.55 -24.28
CA ILE A 493 2.47 -12.44 -25.28
C ILE A 493 2.04 -13.76 -24.61
N ALA A 494 0.73 -13.91 -24.41
CA ALA A 494 0.17 -15.07 -23.68
C ALA A 494 0.47 -16.43 -24.32
N TRP A 495 0.34 -16.56 -25.66
CA TRP A 495 0.61 -17.83 -26.32
C TRP A 495 2.10 -18.21 -26.28
N LEU A 496 3.00 -17.23 -26.41
CA LEU A 496 4.44 -17.43 -26.28
C LEU A 496 4.80 -17.89 -24.87
N HIS A 497 4.19 -17.28 -23.85
CA HIS A 497 4.32 -17.72 -22.47
C HIS A 497 3.95 -19.21 -22.32
N TRP A 498 2.78 -19.62 -22.83
CA TRP A 498 2.35 -21.01 -22.75
C TRP A 498 3.26 -21.98 -23.51
N ILE A 499 3.77 -21.59 -24.69
CA ILE A 499 4.73 -22.41 -25.44
C ILE A 499 6.04 -22.58 -24.65
N VAL A 500 6.60 -21.49 -24.12
CA VAL A 500 7.85 -21.53 -23.34
C VAL A 500 7.66 -22.39 -22.09
N VAL A 501 6.59 -22.18 -21.33
CA VAL A 501 6.31 -22.96 -20.11
C VAL A 501 6.09 -24.43 -20.45
N LEU A 502 5.32 -24.74 -21.50
CA LEU A 502 5.04 -26.13 -21.89
C LEU A 502 6.30 -26.86 -22.34
N PHE A 503 7.04 -26.29 -23.30
CA PHE A 503 8.14 -27.00 -23.96
C PHE A 503 9.49 -26.86 -23.26
N LEU A 504 9.71 -25.79 -22.48
CA LEU A 504 11.01 -25.51 -21.87
C LEU A 504 11.01 -25.60 -20.34
N GLU A 505 9.84 -25.69 -19.70
CA GLU A 505 9.73 -25.95 -18.26
C GLU A 505 9.06 -27.30 -17.97
N TRP A 506 7.82 -27.49 -18.39
CA TRP A 506 6.99 -28.63 -17.98
C TRP A 506 7.37 -29.96 -18.64
N LEU A 507 7.41 -29.98 -19.98
CA LEU A 507 7.72 -31.20 -20.74
C LEU A 507 9.10 -31.76 -20.39
N PRO A 508 10.19 -30.96 -20.33
CA PRO A 508 11.48 -31.46 -19.87
C PRO A 508 11.40 -32.01 -18.45
N SER A 509 10.67 -31.34 -17.54
CA SER A 509 10.54 -31.80 -16.16
C SER A 509 9.91 -33.19 -16.04
N ILE A 510 8.84 -33.45 -16.80
CA ILE A 510 8.17 -34.76 -16.83
C ILE A 510 9.05 -35.84 -17.44
N LEU A 511 9.71 -35.54 -18.56
CA LEU A 511 10.62 -36.49 -19.22
C LEU A 511 11.74 -36.90 -18.27
N CYS A 512 12.30 -35.93 -17.53
CA CYS A 512 13.34 -36.21 -16.54
C CYS A 512 12.85 -37.13 -15.43
N ASP A 513 11.72 -36.81 -14.80
CA ASP A 513 11.19 -37.63 -13.70
C ASP A 513 10.74 -39.02 -14.18
N THR A 514 10.30 -39.14 -15.43
CA THR A 514 9.98 -40.45 -16.04
C THR A 514 11.24 -41.29 -16.23
N ILE A 515 12.31 -40.72 -16.81
CA ILE A 515 13.60 -41.41 -16.99
C ILE A 515 14.20 -41.79 -15.63
N VAL A 516 14.24 -40.86 -14.68
CA VAL A 516 14.75 -41.09 -13.32
C VAL A 516 13.93 -42.18 -12.62
N GLY A 517 12.60 -42.16 -12.78
CA GLY A 517 11.71 -43.21 -12.25
C GLY A 517 12.00 -44.59 -12.86
N LEU A 518 12.24 -44.67 -14.17
CA LEU A 518 12.63 -45.91 -14.85
C LEU A 518 14.00 -46.42 -14.36
N CYS A 519 14.87 -45.53 -13.87
CA CYS A 519 16.15 -45.86 -13.24
C CYS A 519 16.06 -46.04 -11.70
N ASN A 520 14.86 -46.24 -11.13
CA ASN A 520 14.60 -46.37 -9.68
C ASN A 520 15.06 -45.15 -8.84
N GLY A 521 15.18 -43.97 -9.45
CA GLY A 521 15.48 -42.72 -8.77
C GLY A 521 14.24 -41.99 -8.25
N LYS A 522 14.45 -41.02 -7.35
CA LYS A 522 13.35 -40.22 -6.78
C LYS A 522 12.91 -39.12 -7.77
N GLN A 523 11.63 -39.09 -8.08
CA GLN A 523 10.99 -38.05 -8.89
C GLN A 523 10.85 -36.75 -8.09
N ARG A 524 11.51 -35.69 -8.52
CA ARG A 524 11.64 -34.42 -7.77
C ARG A 524 11.44 -33.19 -8.64
N ILE A 525 11.68 -33.30 -9.94
CA ILE A 525 11.79 -32.15 -10.83
C ILE A 525 10.40 -31.57 -11.13
N VAL A 526 9.39 -32.41 -11.39
CA VAL A 526 8.01 -31.94 -11.62
C VAL A 526 7.47 -31.21 -10.39
N LYS A 527 7.77 -31.73 -9.19
CA LYS A 527 7.38 -31.06 -7.93
C LYS A 527 8.03 -29.70 -7.77
N GLU A 528 9.30 -29.57 -8.15
CA GLU A 528 10.00 -28.28 -8.11
C GLU A 528 9.46 -27.31 -9.18
N HIS A 529 9.13 -27.78 -10.38
CA HIS A 529 8.43 -26.98 -11.39
C HIS A 529 7.08 -26.47 -10.86
N GLU A 530 6.25 -27.33 -10.28
CA GLU A 530 4.96 -26.95 -9.69
C GLU A 530 5.13 -25.92 -8.56
N ARG A 531 6.16 -26.09 -7.71
CA ARG A 531 6.51 -25.14 -6.65
C ARG A 531 6.82 -23.76 -7.22
N VAL A 532 7.66 -23.68 -8.26
CA VAL A 532 8.01 -22.42 -8.93
C VAL A 532 6.79 -21.79 -9.60
N ARG A 533 5.99 -22.55 -10.36
CA ARG A 533 4.78 -22.02 -11.01
C ARG A 533 3.75 -21.50 -10.00
N LYS A 534 3.55 -22.22 -8.89
CA LYS A 534 2.66 -21.78 -7.81
C LYS A 534 3.14 -20.48 -7.17
N ALA A 535 4.45 -20.31 -7.00
CA ALA A 535 5.04 -19.07 -6.51
C ALA A 535 4.80 -17.91 -7.50
N LEU A 536 5.15 -18.10 -8.78
CA LEU A 536 5.08 -17.04 -9.80
C LEU A 536 3.65 -16.56 -10.11
N LYS A 537 2.63 -17.38 -9.88
CA LYS A 537 1.21 -17.02 -10.08
C LYS A 537 0.80 -15.74 -9.33
N SER A 538 1.40 -15.44 -8.17
CA SER A 538 1.10 -14.21 -7.42
C SER A 538 1.67 -12.94 -8.07
N VAL A 539 2.70 -13.08 -8.90
CA VAL A 539 3.32 -11.97 -9.64
C VAL A 539 2.57 -11.71 -10.95
N GLU A 540 2.16 -12.75 -11.66
CA GLU A 540 1.43 -12.64 -12.94
C GLU A 540 0.12 -11.86 -12.81
N SER A 541 -0.55 -11.91 -11.65
CA SER A 541 -1.78 -11.15 -11.40
C SER A 541 -1.57 -9.64 -11.27
N ILE A 542 -0.34 -9.19 -11.04
CA ILE A 542 -0.02 -7.78 -10.74
C ILE A 542 0.99 -7.15 -11.70
N ALA A 543 1.74 -7.96 -12.45
CA ALA A 543 2.80 -7.51 -13.36
C ALA A 543 2.31 -6.77 -14.62
N TRP A 544 1.00 -6.63 -14.80
CA TRP A 544 0.38 -5.99 -15.97
C TRP A 544 0.10 -4.49 -15.81
N ARG A 545 0.08 -3.99 -14.57
CA ARG A 545 -0.27 -2.59 -14.30
C ARG A 545 0.76 -1.93 -13.40
N SER A 546 0.86 -0.60 -13.52
CA SER A 546 1.59 0.22 -12.57
C SER A 546 0.74 0.48 -11.33
N TRP A 547 1.37 0.52 -10.17
CA TRP A 547 0.69 0.73 -8.88
C TRP A 547 1.23 1.97 -8.17
N SER A 548 1.27 3.10 -8.88
CA SER A 548 1.78 4.35 -8.33
C SER A 548 0.97 4.75 -7.09
N ALA A 549 1.66 4.77 -5.95
CA ALA A 549 1.10 5.17 -4.68
C ALA A 549 1.78 6.44 -4.16
N GLU A 550 0.97 7.37 -3.65
CA GLU A 550 1.43 8.54 -2.91
C GLU A 550 2.08 8.09 -1.60
N ARG A 551 3.22 8.68 -1.23
CA ARG A 551 4.03 8.24 -0.06
C ARG A 551 4.48 9.38 0.84
N ASN A 552 3.79 10.52 0.77
CA ASN A 552 4.18 11.76 1.44
C ASN A 552 4.31 11.57 2.96
N ARG A 553 3.39 10.83 3.60
CA ARG A 553 3.43 10.56 5.04
C ARG A 553 4.62 9.74 5.48
N ILE A 554 5.16 8.84 4.66
CA ILE A 554 6.37 8.09 5.04
C ILE A 554 7.57 9.02 5.15
N TYR A 555 7.72 9.96 4.23
CA TYR A 555 8.80 10.95 4.29
C TYR A 555 8.66 11.86 5.51
N VAL A 556 7.45 12.35 5.77
CA VAL A 556 7.17 13.16 6.97
C VAL A 556 7.39 12.36 8.25
N LEU A 557 6.94 11.10 8.29
CA LEU A 557 7.13 10.21 9.43
C LEU A 557 8.62 9.97 9.70
N HIS A 558 9.40 9.72 8.66
CA HIS A 558 10.85 9.53 8.79
C HIS A 558 11.54 10.78 9.35
N GLN A 559 11.17 11.97 8.89
CA GLN A 559 11.71 13.24 9.40
C GLN A 559 11.32 13.54 10.85
N ARG A 560 10.19 13.00 11.32
CA ARG A 560 9.74 13.14 12.71
C ARG A 560 10.48 12.23 13.69
N LEU A 561 11.05 11.13 13.22
CA LEU A 561 11.92 10.28 14.04
C LEU A 561 13.20 11.04 14.37
N ASP A 562 13.75 10.83 15.57
CA ASP A 562 15.08 11.33 15.89
C ASP A 562 16.17 10.56 15.13
N SER A 563 17.41 11.06 15.17
CA SER A 563 18.50 10.48 14.39
C SER A 563 18.84 9.03 14.77
N GLU A 564 18.63 8.64 16.03
CA GLU A 564 18.90 7.27 16.49
C GLU A 564 17.79 6.33 16.01
N ASP A 565 16.54 6.77 16.08
CA ASP A 565 15.37 6.06 15.59
C ASP A 565 15.34 5.97 14.06
N GLN A 566 15.83 6.98 13.33
CA GLN A 566 15.98 6.91 11.87
C GLN A 566 16.97 5.81 11.46
N GLN A 567 18.05 5.61 12.23
CA GLN A 567 19.03 4.55 11.99
C GLN A 567 18.52 3.18 12.42
N THR A 568 17.77 3.13 13.53
CA THR A 568 17.23 1.88 14.08
C THR A 568 16.01 1.40 13.28
N PHE A 569 15.20 2.33 12.77
CA PHE A 569 13.95 2.08 12.03
C PHE A 569 13.97 2.83 10.69
N PRO A 570 14.87 2.49 9.76
CA PRO A 570 14.85 3.09 8.42
C PRO A 570 13.52 2.81 7.74
N LEU A 571 12.87 3.88 7.26
CA LEU A 571 11.58 3.85 6.58
C LEU A 571 11.69 4.08 5.07
N ILE A 572 12.74 4.79 4.66
CA ILE A 572 13.05 5.10 3.27
C ILE A 572 14.06 4.07 2.76
N VAL A 573 13.91 3.71 1.49
CA VAL A 573 14.78 2.73 0.83
C VAL A 573 15.66 3.45 -0.16
N ASP A 574 16.97 3.39 0.08
CA ASP A 574 17.99 3.69 -0.93
C ASP A 574 18.93 2.48 -1.01
N THR A 575 18.92 1.78 -2.13
CA THR A 575 19.63 0.50 -2.25
C THR A 575 19.96 0.15 -3.68
N ASP A 576 21.15 -0.43 -3.84
CA ASP A 576 21.53 -1.12 -5.07
C ASP A 576 20.76 -2.45 -5.21
N ILE A 577 19.87 -2.46 -6.20
CA ILE A 577 19.02 -3.60 -6.56
C ILE A 577 19.86 -4.85 -6.86
N GLU A 578 21.05 -4.70 -7.45
CA GLU A 578 21.89 -5.85 -7.83
C GLU A 578 22.43 -6.57 -6.58
N ASN A 579 22.95 -5.81 -5.61
CA ASN A 579 23.38 -6.38 -4.32
C ASN A 579 22.22 -7.03 -3.54
N TYR A 580 21.05 -6.40 -3.55
CA TYR A 580 19.86 -6.96 -2.92
C TYR A 580 19.40 -8.29 -3.55
N ILE A 581 19.47 -8.40 -4.88
CA ILE A 581 19.17 -9.65 -5.59
C ILE A 581 20.24 -10.70 -5.35
N LEU A 582 21.52 -10.33 -5.32
CA LEU A 582 22.63 -11.26 -5.10
C LEU A 582 22.57 -11.91 -3.72
N SER A 583 22.29 -11.15 -2.66
CA SER A 583 22.14 -11.69 -1.30
C SER A 583 20.93 -12.62 -1.21
N THR A 584 19.80 -12.23 -1.82
CA THR A 584 18.60 -13.05 -1.94
C THR A 584 18.87 -14.37 -2.67
N ALA A 585 19.59 -14.33 -3.79
CA ALA A 585 19.94 -15.52 -4.57
C ALA A 585 20.89 -16.45 -3.81
N ALA A 586 21.87 -15.90 -3.09
CA ALA A 586 22.76 -16.67 -2.24
C ALA A 586 22.01 -17.39 -1.11
N SER A 587 21.11 -16.68 -0.41
CA SER A 587 20.30 -17.29 0.65
C SER A 587 19.35 -18.36 0.11
N THR A 588 18.69 -18.09 -1.02
CA THR A 588 17.80 -19.05 -1.66
C THR A 588 18.55 -20.31 -2.09
N ARG A 589 19.77 -20.16 -2.64
CA ARG A 589 20.65 -21.27 -2.99
C ARG A 589 21.00 -22.14 -1.79
N LYS A 590 21.21 -21.53 -0.61
CA LYS A 590 21.55 -22.23 0.63
C LYS A 590 20.35 -22.97 1.24
N HIS A 591 19.17 -22.36 1.26
CA HIS A 591 18.03 -22.86 2.05
C HIS A 591 16.91 -23.51 1.22
N CYS A 592 16.74 -23.14 -0.05
CA CYS A 592 15.62 -23.60 -0.87
C CYS A 592 16.01 -24.59 -1.98
N VAL A 593 17.31 -24.79 -2.24
CA VAL A 593 17.80 -25.63 -3.35
C VAL A 593 18.40 -26.94 -2.83
N ASP A 594 17.92 -28.05 -3.38
CA ASP A 594 18.52 -29.38 -3.20
C ASP A 594 19.65 -29.59 -4.22
N GLU A 595 20.88 -29.84 -3.75
CA GLU A 595 22.07 -29.99 -4.60
C GLU A 595 21.98 -31.16 -5.59
N ASN A 596 21.32 -32.25 -5.19
CA ASN A 596 21.08 -33.39 -6.06
C ASN A 596 20.15 -33.01 -7.21
N THR A 597 19.08 -32.27 -6.92
CA THR A 597 18.16 -31.78 -7.95
C THR A 597 18.85 -30.78 -8.89
N LEU A 598 19.69 -29.88 -8.37
CA LEU A 598 20.43 -28.95 -9.24
C LEU A 598 21.40 -29.66 -10.16
N SER A 599 22.23 -30.57 -9.63
CA SER A 599 23.21 -31.30 -10.44
C SER A 599 22.54 -32.13 -11.53
N LEU A 600 21.41 -32.76 -11.21
CA LEU A 600 20.56 -33.48 -12.15
C LEU A 600 20.04 -32.57 -13.27
N VAL A 601 19.39 -31.46 -12.93
CA VAL A 601 18.86 -30.48 -13.91
C VAL A 601 19.99 -29.94 -14.80
N ARG A 602 21.16 -29.63 -14.23
CA ARG A 602 22.32 -29.14 -14.98
C ARG A 602 22.81 -30.18 -16.00
N ASN A 603 22.98 -31.43 -15.60
CA ASN A 603 23.47 -32.49 -16.48
C ASN A 603 22.47 -32.78 -17.60
N ILE A 604 21.18 -32.80 -17.28
CA ILE A 604 20.13 -33.04 -18.29
C ILE A 604 20.05 -31.86 -19.26
N ARG A 605 20.18 -30.61 -18.78
CA ARG A 605 20.20 -29.44 -19.64
C ARG A 605 21.39 -29.47 -20.61
N LEU A 606 22.58 -29.86 -20.14
CA LEU A 606 23.76 -30.05 -20.99
C LEU A 606 23.53 -31.14 -22.03
N PHE A 607 22.96 -32.28 -21.63
CA PHE A 607 22.62 -33.36 -22.55
C PHE A 607 21.60 -32.92 -23.61
N PHE A 608 20.55 -32.20 -23.19
CA PHE A 608 19.52 -31.69 -24.09
C PHE A 608 20.08 -30.67 -25.09
N ILE A 609 20.95 -29.75 -24.64
CA ILE A 609 21.65 -28.82 -25.52
C ILE A 609 22.54 -29.58 -26.50
N ALA A 610 23.33 -30.55 -26.03
CA ALA A 610 24.19 -31.36 -26.90
C ALA A 610 23.36 -32.13 -27.94
N PHE A 611 22.26 -32.76 -27.53
CA PHE A 611 21.34 -33.48 -28.41
C PHE A 611 20.76 -32.54 -29.48
N LEU A 612 20.25 -31.36 -29.10
CA LEU A 612 19.74 -30.37 -30.05
C LEU A 612 20.82 -29.92 -31.03
N THR A 613 22.05 -29.65 -30.56
CA THR A 613 23.15 -29.25 -31.45
C THR A 613 23.50 -30.34 -32.47
N LEU A 614 23.55 -31.62 -32.04
CA LEU A 614 23.79 -32.75 -32.93
C LEU A 614 22.63 -32.96 -33.92
N PHE A 615 21.39 -32.79 -33.46
CA PHE A 615 20.19 -32.90 -34.29
C PHE A 615 20.15 -31.83 -35.38
N PHE A 616 20.39 -30.55 -35.04
CA PHE A 616 20.45 -29.48 -36.04
C PHE A 616 21.65 -29.64 -36.99
N PHE A 617 22.79 -30.11 -36.49
CA PHE A 617 23.95 -30.43 -37.33
C PHE A 617 23.62 -31.56 -38.33
N TYR A 618 22.91 -32.61 -37.89
CA TYR A 618 22.43 -33.67 -38.75
C TYR A 618 21.45 -33.16 -39.81
N ILE A 619 20.46 -32.35 -39.43
CA ILE A 619 19.52 -31.71 -40.38
C ILE A 619 20.28 -30.87 -41.40
N PHE A 620 21.26 -30.07 -40.96
CA PHE A 620 22.07 -29.25 -41.86
C PHE A 620 22.83 -30.09 -42.88
N ILE A 621 23.46 -31.20 -42.46
CA ILE A 621 24.11 -32.15 -43.36
C ILE A 621 23.10 -32.78 -44.32
N TYR A 622 21.96 -33.21 -43.82
CA TYR A 622 20.91 -33.86 -44.61
C TYR A 622 20.32 -32.93 -45.68
N VAL A 623 20.02 -31.68 -45.32
CA VAL A 623 19.55 -30.65 -46.26
C VAL A 623 20.64 -30.34 -47.29
N LYS A 624 21.91 -30.23 -46.88
CA LYS A 624 23.02 -30.03 -47.83
C LYS A 624 23.15 -31.21 -48.80
N PHE A 625 22.98 -32.44 -48.33
CA PHE A 625 22.99 -33.63 -49.18
C PHE A 625 21.83 -33.65 -50.17
N LEU A 626 20.64 -33.20 -49.78
CA LEU A 626 19.47 -33.07 -50.65
C LEU A 626 19.53 -31.90 -51.64
N LEU A 627 20.38 -30.89 -51.39
CA LEU A 627 20.58 -29.75 -52.30
C LEU A 627 21.73 -29.96 -53.29
N VAL A 628 22.62 -30.91 -53.02
CA VAL A 628 23.78 -31.25 -53.87
C VAL A 628 23.49 -32.43 -54.80
N ASN A 629 22.55 -33.30 -54.42
CA ASN A 629 21.92 -34.27 -55.34
C ASN A 629 20.64 -33.67 -55.92
#